data_AF-A0AAD1V6N1-F1
#
_entry.id   AF-A0AAD1V6N1-F1
#
_cell.length_a   1.000
_cell.length_b   1.000
_cell.length_c   1.000
_cell.angle_alpha   90.00
_cell.angle_beta   90.00
_cell.angle_gamma   90.00
#
_symmetry.space_group_name_H-M   'P 1'
#
loop_
_entity.id
_entity.type
_entity.pdbx_description
1 polymer ?
#
loop_
_entity_poly.entity_id
_entity_poly.type
_entity_poly.pdbx_seq_one_letter_code
_entity_poly.pdbx_strand_id
1 'polypeptide(L)'
;MSKIEDIINNSDQTVYDFLTFLDNPNPELLSDEVKTGLKQLQNELKTLRQKSNKIALAILDWCEKYPKIDQVFKNTDWQKVRCDMIEEGEEVPPPDPILEVESLTNKMMIAIDKINQENESSDRPNLNEDNGPEN
;
A
#
# COMPACT_ATOMS: atom_id res chain seq x y z
N MET A 1 -24.29 -1.62 -16.24
CA MET A 1 -23.16 -2.56 -16.14
C MET A 1 -23.20 -3.16 -14.76
N SER A 2 -22.98 -4.47 -14.63
CA SER A 2 -22.98 -5.13 -13.32
C SER A 2 -21.68 -4.80 -12.60
N LYS A 3 -21.71 -4.55 -11.28
CA LYS A 3 -20.50 -4.29 -10.44
C LYS A 3 -19.37 -5.30 -10.69
N ILE A 4 -19.72 -6.52 -11.06
CA ILE A 4 -18.80 -7.63 -11.34
C ILE A 4 -18.05 -7.43 -12.67
N GLU A 5 -18.68 -6.86 -13.69
CA GLU A 5 -18.06 -6.63 -15.01
C GLU A 5 -17.02 -5.50 -14.95
N ASP A 6 -17.29 -4.45 -14.17
CA ASP A 6 -16.33 -3.36 -13.95
C ASP A 6 -15.12 -3.83 -13.14
N ILE A 7 -15.33 -4.71 -12.15
CA ILE A 7 -14.22 -5.32 -11.37
C ILE A 7 -13.34 -6.17 -12.28
N ILE A 8 -13.93 -6.97 -13.19
CA ILE A 8 -13.15 -7.82 -14.12
C ILE A 8 -12.30 -6.97 -15.06
N ASN A 9 -12.82 -5.84 -15.56
CA ASN A 9 -12.08 -4.96 -16.47
C ASN A 9 -11.04 -4.08 -15.76
N ASN A 10 -11.21 -3.79 -14.47
CA ASN A 10 -10.31 -2.94 -13.68
C ASN A 10 -9.49 -3.72 -12.63
N SER A 11 -9.44 -5.05 -12.73
CA SER A 11 -8.73 -5.90 -11.75
C SER A 11 -7.25 -5.54 -11.67
N ASP A 12 -6.58 -5.44 -12.82
CA ASP A 12 -5.16 -5.09 -12.88
C ASP A 12 -4.91 -3.67 -12.37
N GLN A 13 -5.82 -2.73 -12.69
CA GLN A 13 -5.76 -1.36 -12.19
C GLN A 13 -5.89 -1.30 -10.66
N THR A 14 -6.80 -2.08 -10.08
CA THR A 14 -7.02 -2.15 -8.64
C THR A 14 -5.77 -2.67 -7.92
N VAL A 15 -5.15 -3.72 -8.48
CA VAL A 15 -3.89 -4.25 -7.94
C VAL A 15 -2.78 -3.20 -8.03
N TYR A 16 -2.68 -2.50 -9.16
CA TYR A 16 -1.65 -1.48 -9.38
C TYR A 16 -1.82 -0.23 -8.50
N ASP A 17 -3.05 0.22 -8.30
CA ASP A 17 -3.38 1.30 -7.36
C ASP A 17 -3.04 0.88 -5.92
N PHE A 18 -3.32 -0.38 -5.56
CA PHE A 18 -2.95 -0.92 -4.26
C PHE A 18 -1.44 -0.95 -4.03
N LEU A 19 -0.67 -1.32 -5.06
CA LEU A 19 0.78 -1.25 -4.99
C LEU A 19 1.28 0.18 -4.80
N THR A 20 0.65 1.14 -5.48
CA THR A 20 0.99 2.56 -5.33
C THR A 20 0.72 3.03 -3.89
N PHE A 21 -0.41 2.63 -3.31
CA PHE A 21 -0.73 2.88 -1.91
C PHE A 21 0.32 2.30 -0.95
N LEU A 22 0.82 1.09 -1.23
CA LEU A 22 1.84 0.43 -0.41
C LEU A 22 3.23 1.06 -0.54
N ASP A 23 3.59 1.58 -1.72
CA ASP A 23 4.89 2.22 -1.96
C ASP A 23 4.96 3.61 -1.29
N ASN A 24 3.81 4.30 -1.18
CA ASN A 24 3.66 5.58 -0.48
C ASN A 24 2.59 5.55 0.62
N PRO A 25 2.82 4.79 1.70
CA PRO A 25 1.84 4.63 2.76
C PRO A 25 1.65 5.94 3.53
N ASN A 26 0.40 6.35 3.80
CA ASN A 26 0.13 7.42 4.75
C ASN A 26 0.21 6.86 6.19
N PRO A 27 1.19 7.28 7.03
CA PRO A 27 1.37 6.75 8.38
C PRO A 27 0.14 6.90 9.27
N GLU A 28 -0.65 7.95 9.08
CA GLU A 28 -1.87 8.21 9.88
C GLU A 28 -2.98 7.18 9.65
N LEU A 29 -2.90 6.43 8.55
CA LEU A 29 -3.86 5.38 8.20
C LEU A 29 -3.44 4.00 8.70
N LEU A 30 -2.23 3.86 9.27
CA LEU A 30 -1.58 2.58 9.51
C LEU A 30 -1.47 2.23 10.98
N SER A 31 -2.62 2.13 11.64
CA SER A 31 -2.71 1.57 12.99
C SER A 31 -2.24 0.10 13.02
N ASP A 32 -1.90 -0.41 14.20
CA ASP A 32 -1.49 -1.82 14.37
C ASP A 32 -2.55 -2.82 13.89
N GLU A 33 -3.83 -2.44 13.96
CA GLU A 33 -4.94 -3.21 13.41
C GLU A 33 -4.87 -3.30 11.88
N VAL A 34 -4.58 -2.19 11.21
CA VAL A 34 -4.43 -2.13 9.74
C VAL A 34 -3.19 -2.94 9.31
N LYS A 35 -2.07 -2.84 10.05
CA LYS A 35 -0.87 -3.65 9.80
C LYS A 35 -1.17 -5.16 9.95
N THR A 36 -1.94 -5.53 10.96
CA THR A 36 -2.37 -6.92 11.17
C THR A 36 -3.27 -7.39 10.02
N GLY A 37 -4.19 -6.55 9.57
CA GLY A 37 -5.02 -6.79 8.39
C GLY A 37 -4.19 -6.98 7.13
N LEU A 38 -3.16 -6.16 6.89
CA LEU A 38 -2.26 -6.30 5.73
C LEU A 38 -1.53 -7.66 5.75
N LYS A 39 -1.06 -8.12 6.93
CA LYS A 39 -0.46 -9.47 7.08
C LYS A 39 -1.46 -10.58 6.75
N GLN A 40 -2.71 -10.42 7.16
CA GLN A 40 -3.77 -11.39 6.84
C GLN A 40 -4.07 -11.42 5.35
N LEU A 41 -4.21 -10.25 4.72
CA LEU A 41 -4.38 -10.12 3.27
C LEU A 41 -3.20 -10.78 2.53
N GLN A 42 -1.96 -10.50 2.95
CA GLN A 42 -0.78 -11.12 2.35
C GLN A 42 -0.85 -12.66 2.39
N ASN A 43 -1.26 -13.23 3.52
CA ASN A 43 -1.42 -14.68 3.65
C ASN A 43 -2.56 -15.22 2.77
N GLU A 44 -3.68 -14.50 2.69
CA GLU A 44 -4.80 -14.84 1.81
C GLU A 44 -4.36 -14.87 0.34
N LEU A 45 -3.64 -13.85 -0.12
CA LEU A 45 -3.17 -13.75 -1.50
C LEU A 45 -2.22 -14.89 -1.89
N LYS A 46 -1.35 -15.35 -0.98
CA LYS A 46 -0.49 -16.53 -1.22
C LYS A 46 -1.27 -17.80 -1.52
N THR A 47 -2.52 -17.90 -1.06
CA THR A 47 -3.39 -19.06 -1.33
C THR A 47 -4.12 -18.96 -2.67
N LEU A 48 -4.15 -17.77 -3.28
CA LEU A 48 -4.83 -17.53 -4.56
C LEU A 48 -3.91 -17.91 -5.73
N ARG A 49 -4.36 -18.84 -6.58
CA ARG A 49 -3.69 -19.13 -7.86
C ARG A 49 -3.82 -17.92 -8.80
N GLN A 50 -2.79 -17.06 -8.84
CA GLN A 50 -2.50 -15.99 -9.81
C GLN A 50 -3.66 -15.59 -10.74
N LYS A 51 -4.76 -15.09 -10.17
CA LYS A 51 -5.89 -14.53 -10.93
C LYS A 51 -6.10 -13.11 -10.45
N SER A 52 -5.72 -12.13 -11.26
CA SER A 52 -5.82 -10.70 -10.93
C SER A 52 -7.18 -10.32 -10.35
N ASN A 53 -8.26 -10.91 -10.85
CA ASN A 53 -9.63 -10.65 -10.42
C ASN A 53 -9.87 -11.09 -8.97
N LYS A 54 -9.30 -12.23 -8.55
CA LYS A 54 -9.44 -12.72 -7.17
C LYS A 54 -8.59 -11.88 -6.22
N ILE A 55 -7.43 -11.44 -6.68
CA ILE A 55 -6.53 -10.58 -5.92
C ILE A 55 -7.17 -9.21 -5.72
N ALA A 56 -7.69 -8.60 -6.80
CA ALA A 56 -8.41 -7.34 -6.76
C ALA A 56 -9.62 -7.40 -5.82
N LEU A 57 -10.41 -8.48 -5.87
CA LEU A 57 -11.51 -8.69 -4.94
C LEU A 57 -11.03 -8.76 -3.49
N ALA A 58 -9.99 -9.54 -3.19
CA ALA A 58 -9.45 -9.62 -1.83
C ALA A 58 -8.91 -8.28 -1.31
N ILE A 59 -8.31 -7.47 -2.20
CA ILE A 59 -7.87 -6.10 -1.89
C ILE A 59 -9.07 -5.21 -1.55
N LEU A 60 -10.11 -5.21 -2.39
CA LEU A 60 -11.31 -4.40 -2.15
C LEU A 60 -12.03 -4.82 -0.87
N ASP A 61 -12.19 -6.13 -0.64
CA ASP A 61 -12.77 -6.69 0.57
C ASP A 61 -11.95 -6.30 1.82
N TRP A 62 -10.62 -6.21 1.69
CA TRP A 62 -9.75 -5.72 2.75
C TRP A 62 -9.93 -4.22 2.99
N CYS A 63 -9.95 -3.39 1.94
CA CYS A 63 -10.18 -1.95 2.06
C CYS A 63 -11.50 -1.67 2.79
N GLU A 64 -12.58 -2.35 2.43
CA GLU A 64 -13.91 -2.17 3.03
C GLU A 64 -13.96 -2.46 4.54
N LYS A 65 -13.06 -3.31 5.07
CA LYS A 65 -12.94 -3.55 6.52
C LYS A 65 -12.41 -2.33 7.28
N TYR A 66 -11.73 -1.41 6.60
CA TYR A 66 -11.07 -0.25 7.19
C TYR A 66 -11.59 1.05 6.54
N PRO A 67 -12.64 1.70 7.08
CA PRO A 67 -13.33 2.79 6.40
C PRO A 67 -12.45 3.96 5.94
N LYS A 68 -11.42 4.31 6.71
CA LYS A 68 -10.46 5.37 6.33
C LYS A 68 -9.59 4.95 5.16
N ILE A 69 -9.16 3.68 5.13
CA ILE A 69 -8.41 3.12 4.00
C ILE A 69 -9.30 3.07 2.78
N ASP A 70 -10.52 2.53 2.89
CA ASP A 70 -11.49 2.47 1.79
C ASP A 70 -11.75 3.84 1.18
N GLN A 71 -11.96 4.84 2.04
CA GLN A 71 -12.21 6.21 1.61
C GLN A 71 -11.01 6.80 0.87
N VAL A 72 -9.79 6.64 1.39
CA VAL A 72 -8.58 7.13 0.71
C VAL A 72 -8.37 6.37 -0.58
N PHE A 73 -8.51 5.05 -0.57
CA PHE A 73 -8.32 4.18 -1.72
C PHE A 73 -9.26 4.52 -2.88
N LYS A 74 -10.53 4.79 -2.61
CA LYS A 74 -11.53 5.10 -3.65
C LYS A 74 -11.46 6.54 -4.15
N ASN A 75 -10.99 7.49 -3.34
CA ASN A 75 -11.03 8.92 -3.69
C ASN A 75 -9.67 9.50 -4.11
N THR A 76 -8.60 8.70 -4.07
CA THR A 76 -7.27 9.15 -4.50
C THR A 76 -7.10 8.92 -5.99
N ASP A 77 -6.58 9.94 -6.68
CA ASP A 77 -6.10 9.79 -8.06
C ASP A 77 -4.72 9.12 -8.04
N TRP A 78 -4.73 7.79 -8.02
CA TRP A 78 -3.52 6.99 -7.97
C TRP A 78 -2.61 7.19 -9.19
N GLN A 79 -3.17 7.56 -10.34
CA GLN A 79 -2.37 7.88 -11.51
C GLN A 79 -1.57 9.14 -11.27
N LYS A 80 -2.19 10.19 -10.71
CA LYS A 80 -1.47 11.40 -10.32
C LYS A 80 -0.39 11.12 -9.28
N VAL A 81 -0.68 10.31 -8.26
CA VAL A 81 0.32 9.92 -7.24
C VAL A 81 1.53 9.26 -7.90
N ARG A 82 1.32 8.36 -8.87
CA ARG A 82 2.41 7.76 -9.63
C ARG A 82 3.21 8.77 -10.44
N CYS A 83 2.55 9.70 -11.13
CA CYS A 83 3.24 10.77 -11.85
C CYS A 83 4.11 11.61 -10.90
N ASP A 84 3.61 11.94 -9.71
CA ASP A 84 4.31 12.76 -8.72
C ASP A 84 5.52 12.03 -8.07
N MET A 85 5.55 10.69 -8.15
CA MET A 85 6.66 9.86 -7.64
C MET A 85 7.84 9.71 -8.61
N ILE A 86 7.68 10.14 -9.85
CA ILE A 86 8.67 9.95 -10.92
C ILE A 86 9.46 11.24 -11.11
N GLU A 87 10.78 11.15 -11.32
CA GLU A 87 11.60 12.31 -11.63
C GLU A 87 11.17 12.97 -12.95
N GLU A 88 11.27 14.30 -13.05
CA GLU A 88 10.90 15.03 -14.27
C GLU A 88 11.62 14.46 -15.51
N GLY A 89 10.85 13.82 -16.40
CA GLY A 89 11.35 13.25 -17.66
C GLY A 89 11.25 11.73 -17.78
N GLU A 90 10.84 11.01 -16.72
CA GLU A 90 10.56 9.57 -16.78
C GLU A 90 9.06 9.28 -17.03
N GLU A 91 8.76 8.21 -17.77
CA GLU A 91 7.39 7.78 -18.04
C GLU A 91 6.83 6.93 -16.89
N VAL A 92 5.54 7.13 -16.57
CA VAL A 92 4.83 6.23 -15.65
C VAL A 92 4.79 4.84 -16.28
N PRO A 93 5.42 3.83 -15.64
CA PRO A 93 5.37 2.48 -16.18
C PRO A 93 3.89 2.04 -16.21
N PRO A 94 3.43 1.43 -17.32
CA PRO A 94 2.08 0.89 -17.36
C PRO A 94 1.90 -0.19 -16.29
N PRO A 95 0.66 -0.40 -15.78
CA PRO A 95 0.38 -1.50 -14.88
C PRO A 95 0.87 -2.81 -15.51
N ASP A 96 1.75 -3.53 -14.82
CA ASP A 96 2.24 -4.81 -15.30
C ASP A 96 1.09 -5.83 -15.24
N PRO A 97 0.57 -6.29 -16.39
CA PRO A 97 -0.57 -7.20 -16.42
C PRO A 97 -0.19 -8.61 -15.90
N ILE A 98 1.10 -8.89 -15.72
CA ILE A 98 1.62 -10.16 -15.21
C ILE A 98 2.29 -9.92 -13.85
N LEU A 99 1.66 -9.13 -12.98
CA LEU A 99 2.18 -8.96 -11.63
C LEU A 99 1.98 -10.25 -10.84
N GLU A 100 3.04 -11.06 -10.75
CA GLU A 100 3.01 -12.33 -10.04
C GLU A 100 2.65 -12.11 -8.57
N VAL A 101 1.79 -12.97 -8.02
CA VAL A 101 1.38 -12.94 -6.60
C VAL A 101 2.57 -12.83 -5.65
N GLU A 102 3.71 -13.41 -6.02
CA GLU A 102 4.96 -13.32 -5.27
C GLU A 102 5.50 -11.88 -5.21
N SER A 103 5.52 -11.15 -6.33
CA SER A 103 5.92 -9.74 -6.38
C SER A 103 5.00 -8.87 -5.51
N LEU A 104 3.69 -9.08 -5.61
CA LEU A 104 2.69 -8.38 -4.81
C LEU A 104 2.85 -8.64 -3.31
N THR A 105 2.99 -9.90 -2.92
CA THR A 105 3.14 -10.28 -1.51
C THR A 105 4.50 -9.85 -0.95
N ASN A 106 5.54 -9.76 -1.78
CA ASN A 106 6.83 -9.20 -1.38
C ASN A 106 6.75 -7.69 -1.17
N LYS A 107 6.07 -6.94 -2.06
CA LYS A 107 5.82 -5.51 -1.87
C LYS A 107 5.01 -5.21 -0.61
N MET A 108 4.01 -6.03 -0.29
CA MET A 108 3.28 -5.94 0.99
C MET A 108 4.21 -6.11 2.20
N MET A 109 5.15 -7.05 2.15
CA MET A 109 6.13 -7.25 3.22
C MET A 109 7.01 -6.02 3.39
N ILE A 110 7.57 -5.50 2.29
CA ILE A 110 8.41 -4.29 2.29
C ILE A 110 7.65 -3.09 2.84
N ALA A 111 6.39 -2.90 2.44
CA ALA A 111 5.55 -1.83 2.96
C ALA A 111 5.37 -1.98 4.48
N ILE A 112 5.02 -3.17 4.96
CA ILE A 112 4.89 -3.44 6.41
C ILE A 112 6.20 -3.14 7.16
N ASP A 113 7.35 -3.52 6.62
CA ASP A 113 8.66 -3.27 7.24
C ASP A 113 9.01 -1.78 7.25
N LYS A 114 8.78 -1.05 6.15
CA LYS A 114 8.96 0.41 6.06
C LYS A 114 8.10 1.13 7.09
N ILE A 115 6.84 0.70 7.22
CA ILE A 115 5.88 1.23 8.19
C ILE A 115 6.35 0.99 9.64
N ASN A 116 6.98 -0.14 9.92
CA ASN A 116 7.51 -0.42 11.26
C ASN A 116 8.73 0.47 11.58
N GLN A 117 9.61 0.70 10.61
CA GLN A 117 10.79 1.57 10.78
C GLN A 117 10.44 3.04 11.00
N GLU A 118 9.39 3.57 10.36
CA GLU A 118 8.95 4.95 10.58
C GLU A 118 8.36 5.17 11.99
N ASN A 119 7.68 4.16 12.54
CA ASN A 119 7.17 4.22 13.92
C ASN A 119 8.30 4.15 14.98
N GLU A 120 9.37 3.39 14.73
CA GLU A 120 10.55 3.35 15.61
C GLU A 120 11.39 4.65 15.57
N SER A 121 11.29 5.42 14.48
CA SER A 121 12.02 6.68 14.30
C SER A 121 11.41 7.85 15.09
N SER A 122 10.12 7.76 15.44
CA SER A 122 9.41 8.77 16.23
C SER A 122 9.65 8.68 17.75
N ASP A 123 10.23 7.58 18.23
CA ASP A 123 10.50 7.32 19.66
C ASP A 123 11.95 7.57 20.08
N ARG A 124 12.77 8.19 19.22
CA ARG A 124 14.08 8.69 19.67
C ARG A 124 13.89 10.03 20.39
N PRO A 125 14.10 10.10 21.73
CA PRO A 125 14.24 11.40 22.36
C PRO A 125 15.42 12.10 21.70
N ASN A 126 15.20 13.34 21.30
CA ASN A 126 16.21 14.20 20.70
C ASN A 126 17.28 14.46 21.78
N LEU A 127 18.32 13.62 21.82
CA LEU A 127 19.52 13.79 22.64
C LEU A 127 20.38 14.91 22.04
N ASN A 128 19.80 16.10 21.98
CA ASN A 128 20.49 17.35 21.70
C ASN A 128 20.08 18.37 22.77
N GLU A 129 20.22 18.01 24.04
CA GLU A 129 20.57 18.99 25.07
C GLU A 129 22.09 18.92 25.27
N ASP A 130 22.80 19.38 24.25
CA ASP A 130 24.11 19.98 24.42
C ASP A 130 23.90 21.31 25.14
N ASN A 131 24.16 21.33 26.45
CA ASN A 131 24.55 22.52 27.19
C ASN A 131 25.44 22.09 28.36
N GLY A 132 26.69 21.75 28.05
CA GLY A 132 27.77 22.30 28.89
C GLY A 132 27.90 23.81 28.60
N PRO A 133 28.51 24.63 29.47
CA PRO A 133 29.54 24.24 30.42
C PRO A 133 29.43 24.87 31.84
N GLU A 134 30.31 24.36 32.72
CA GLU A 134 31.02 25.01 33.84
C GLU A 134 30.28 25.95 34.81
N ASN A 135 30.31 25.56 36.10
CA ASN A 135 30.95 26.34 37.17
C ASN A 135 31.44 25.41 38.30
#